data_AF-A0A952HM04-F1
#
_entry.id   AF-A0A952HM04-F1
#
_cell.length_a   1.000
_cell.length_b   1.000
_cell.length_c   1.000
_cell.angle_alpha   90.00
_cell.angle_beta   90.00
_cell.angle_gamma   90.00
#
_symmetry.space_group_name_H-M   'P 1'
#
loop_
_entity.id
_entity.type
_entity.pdbx_description
1 polymer ?
#
loop_
_entity_poly.entity_id
_entity_poly.type
_entity_poly.pdbx_seq_one_letter_code
_entity_poly.pdbx_strand_id
1 'polypeptide(L)'
;LKTWKLGDIIHSTPAVVGNESINNFHLRYSDSTYYDYINSVSYKNRASRIIVGANDGMLHFFRLGYIKDQSSTDPDNPSVLQNSPNNTGTDLIANEEFAFIPKNAIPYLLWYGHKDYCHIPTVDSRVLIFDASINGNPTDDKTSNSWRTILVGVMGFGGKSLSAGNTYSSSIFALDLTDWLNGTATTPILLWEQTLPDNTLTMSFPSVIRRGDANKNGTWYLVIGSGPKVPNPSSNNDYTSSPKVYFFNLKTGSLVKTTQISLPNNTVAAVADTFPIDANDDYNDDAIYFGLYGLQKQGNSWNNWGNFYRLVLNDSLSNTPSVAVDLSSFANNGQIPPVTAAPTFSKDENG
;
A
#
# COMPACT_ATOMS: atom_id res chain seq x y z
N LEU A 1 -27.32 -22.94 -13.18
CA LEU A 1 -26.51 -22.31 -12.11
C LEU A 1 -25.76 -21.14 -12.74
N LYS A 2 -25.86 -19.93 -12.18
CA LYS A 2 -24.99 -18.82 -12.56
C LYS A 2 -23.64 -19.07 -11.87
N THR A 3 -22.57 -19.20 -12.65
CA THR A 3 -21.21 -19.38 -12.10
C THR A 3 -20.59 -18.01 -11.89
N TRP A 4 -20.41 -17.63 -10.64
CA TRP A 4 -19.60 -16.46 -10.27
C TRP A 4 -18.12 -16.87 -10.35
N LYS A 5 -17.36 -16.23 -11.24
CA LYS A 5 -15.94 -16.54 -11.48
C LYS A 5 -14.99 -15.69 -10.63
N LEU A 6 -15.43 -14.47 -10.28
CA LEU A 6 -14.71 -13.55 -9.42
C LEU A 6 -15.05 -13.85 -7.96
N GLY A 7 -14.03 -13.93 -7.11
CA GLY A 7 -14.17 -14.04 -5.67
C GLY A 7 -14.89 -12.83 -5.07
N ASP A 8 -15.30 -12.95 -3.82
CA ASP A 8 -15.90 -11.84 -3.10
C ASP A 8 -14.87 -10.75 -2.80
N ILE A 9 -15.32 -9.49 -2.95
CA ILE A 9 -14.55 -8.28 -2.64
C ILE A 9 -15.23 -7.67 -1.42
N ILE A 10 -14.59 -7.73 -0.25
CA ILE A 10 -15.15 -7.23 1.01
C ILE A 10 -14.48 -5.93 1.43
N HIS A 11 -13.15 -5.95 1.65
CA HIS A 11 -12.42 -4.79 2.17
C HIS A 11 -11.48 -4.13 1.15
N SER A 12 -11.36 -4.69 -0.05
CA SER A 12 -10.51 -4.12 -1.10
C SER A 12 -11.22 -3.00 -1.85
N THR A 13 -10.85 -1.75 -1.57
CA THR A 13 -11.26 -0.61 -2.41
C THR A 13 -10.58 -0.71 -3.77
N PRO A 14 -11.32 -0.70 -4.90
CA PRO A 14 -10.71 -0.74 -6.23
C PRO A 14 -9.83 0.50 -6.48
N ALA A 15 -8.63 0.30 -7.00
CA ALA A 15 -7.73 1.36 -7.42
C ALA A 15 -7.86 1.61 -8.93
N VAL A 16 -7.81 2.88 -9.34
CA VAL A 16 -7.84 3.28 -10.75
C VAL A 16 -6.48 3.88 -11.13
N VAL A 17 -5.91 3.44 -12.25
CA VAL A 17 -4.67 3.97 -12.81
C VAL A 17 -4.80 4.13 -14.31
N GLY A 18 -4.26 5.21 -14.89
CA GLY A 18 -4.42 5.53 -16.30
C GLY A 18 -3.43 6.58 -16.81
N ASN A 19 -3.94 7.51 -17.61
CA ASN A 19 -3.18 8.59 -18.28
C ASN A 19 -3.09 9.90 -17.46
N GLU A 20 -3.70 9.92 -16.27
CA GLU A 20 -3.63 11.02 -15.32
C GLU A 20 -2.50 10.80 -14.31
N SER A 21 -1.86 11.89 -13.88
CA SER A 21 -0.73 11.82 -12.95
C SER A 21 -1.18 11.31 -11.59
N ILE A 22 -0.51 10.28 -11.08
CA ILE A 22 -0.81 9.67 -9.78
C ILE A 22 -0.24 10.51 -8.63
N ASN A 23 0.94 11.09 -8.84
CA ASN A 23 1.61 11.98 -7.89
C ASN A 23 1.67 13.41 -8.44
N ASN A 24 2.05 14.35 -7.58
CA ASN A 24 2.16 15.77 -7.89
C ASN A 24 3.60 16.31 -7.76
N PHE A 25 4.62 15.47 -7.95
CA PHE A 25 6.03 15.86 -7.74
C PHE A 25 6.47 17.05 -8.62
N HIS A 26 5.89 17.21 -9.81
CA HIS A 26 6.16 18.34 -10.69
C HIS A 26 5.61 19.67 -10.14
N LEU A 27 4.57 19.62 -9.30
CA LEU A 27 4.01 20.80 -8.61
C LEU A 27 4.68 21.02 -7.26
N ARG A 28 4.77 19.96 -6.45
CA ARG A 28 5.25 20.02 -5.07
C ARG A 28 6.75 20.29 -4.99
N TYR A 29 7.54 19.63 -5.85
CA TYR A 29 9.00 19.67 -5.83
C TYR A 29 9.62 20.31 -7.07
N SER A 30 8.80 20.89 -7.96
CA SER A 30 9.25 21.43 -9.25
C SER A 30 10.06 20.41 -10.09
N ASP A 31 9.72 19.12 -9.99
CA ASP A 31 10.44 18.04 -10.65
C ASP A 31 10.10 17.98 -12.16
N SER A 32 10.97 18.58 -12.98
CA SER A 32 10.83 18.57 -14.45
C SER A 32 10.90 17.17 -15.05
N THR A 33 11.66 16.25 -14.44
CA THR A 33 11.80 14.88 -14.94
C THR A 33 10.51 14.10 -14.78
N TYR A 34 9.78 14.34 -13.69
CA TYR A 34 8.45 13.77 -13.47
C TYR A 34 7.42 14.41 -14.38
N TYR A 35 7.50 15.73 -14.60
CA TYR A 35 6.66 16.43 -15.58
C TYR A 35 6.81 15.82 -16.98
N ASP A 36 8.04 15.58 -17.42
CA ASP A 36 8.33 14.95 -18.72
C ASP A 36 7.80 13.51 -18.79
N TYR A 37 7.90 12.76 -17.68
CA TYR A 37 7.38 11.39 -17.59
C TYR A 37 5.86 11.34 -17.78
N ILE A 38 5.09 12.12 -17.02
CA ILE A 38 3.61 12.11 -17.07
C ILE A 38 3.06 12.71 -18.37
N ASN A 39 3.84 13.56 -19.06
CA ASN A 39 3.47 14.13 -20.36
C ASN A 39 4.02 13.36 -21.56
N SER A 40 4.76 12.28 -21.32
CA SER A 40 5.24 11.42 -22.39
C SER A 40 4.07 10.80 -23.17
N VAL A 41 4.29 10.56 -24.47
CA VAL A 41 3.29 9.94 -25.36
C VAL A 41 2.84 8.58 -24.84
N SER A 42 3.75 7.79 -24.25
CA SER A 42 3.42 6.48 -23.67
C SER A 42 2.51 6.60 -22.45
N TYR A 43 2.82 7.52 -21.52
CA TYR A 43 1.99 7.75 -20.33
C TYR A 43 0.60 8.28 -20.70
N LYS A 44 0.53 9.29 -21.58
CA LYS A 44 -0.75 9.88 -22.01
C LYS A 44 -1.61 8.94 -22.85
N ASN A 45 -1.03 7.91 -23.48
CA ASN A 45 -1.78 6.88 -24.20
C ASN A 45 -2.21 5.68 -23.35
N ARG A 46 -1.98 5.70 -22.03
CA ARG A 46 -2.44 4.64 -21.13
C ARG A 46 -3.97 4.59 -21.12
N ALA A 47 -4.52 3.41 -21.37
CA ALA A 47 -5.92 3.16 -21.01
C ALA A 47 -6.04 2.99 -19.51
N SER A 48 -7.16 3.41 -18.93
CA SER A 48 -7.40 3.25 -17.50
C SER A 48 -7.61 1.78 -17.13
N ARG A 49 -7.14 1.40 -15.94
CA ARG A 49 -7.30 0.09 -15.31
C ARG A 49 -7.97 0.23 -13.97
N ILE A 50 -8.80 -0.75 -13.63
CA ILE A 50 -9.30 -0.99 -12.28
C ILE A 50 -8.54 -2.18 -11.72
N ILE A 51 -8.00 -2.05 -10.52
CA ILE A 51 -7.24 -3.09 -9.84
C ILE A 51 -7.87 -3.35 -8.47
N VAL A 52 -8.21 -4.60 -8.18
CA VAL A 52 -8.94 -4.95 -6.95
C VAL A 52 -8.54 -6.33 -6.44
N GLY A 53 -8.34 -6.44 -5.13
CA GLY A 53 -8.09 -7.70 -4.45
C GLY A 53 -9.39 -8.45 -4.19
N ALA A 54 -9.38 -9.77 -4.34
CA ALA A 54 -10.52 -10.61 -4.04
C ALA A 54 -10.11 -11.81 -3.17
N ASN A 55 -11.09 -12.37 -2.46
CA ASN A 55 -10.87 -13.45 -1.51
C ASN A 55 -10.72 -14.84 -2.15
N ASP A 56 -10.78 -14.92 -3.49
CA ASP A 56 -10.27 -16.03 -4.28
C ASP A 56 -8.72 -16.04 -4.38
N GLY A 57 -8.06 -15.12 -3.67
CA GLY A 57 -6.61 -14.99 -3.49
C GLY A 57 -5.90 -14.30 -4.63
N MET A 58 -6.65 -13.66 -5.52
CA MET A 58 -6.13 -12.94 -6.67
C MET A 58 -6.24 -11.44 -6.48
N LEU A 59 -5.28 -10.73 -7.08
CA LEU A 59 -5.40 -9.33 -7.44
C LEU A 59 -5.77 -9.25 -8.91
N HIS A 60 -6.95 -8.73 -9.22
CA HIS A 60 -7.52 -8.68 -10.57
C HIS A 60 -7.31 -7.31 -11.21
N PHE A 61 -7.07 -7.31 -12.52
CA PHE A 61 -6.82 -6.12 -13.31
C PHE A 61 -7.79 -6.07 -14.48
N PHE A 62 -8.72 -5.13 -14.45
CA PHE A 62 -9.73 -4.93 -15.48
C PHE A 62 -9.44 -3.68 -16.29
N ARG A 63 -9.76 -3.70 -17.59
CA ARG A 63 -9.76 -2.47 -18.39
C ARG A 63 -11.00 -1.65 -18.10
N LEU A 64 -10.80 -0.42 -17.66
CA LEU A 64 -11.87 0.58 -17.56
C LEU A 64 -12.09 1.30 -18.90
N GLY A 65 -11.02 1.53 -19.66
CA GLY A 65 -11.04 2.24 -20.94
C GLY A 65 -10.55 3.68 -20.83
N TYR A 66 -11.02 4.54 -21.72
CA TYR A 66 -10.65 5.94 -21.81
C TYR A 66 -11.88 6.77 -22.19
N ILE A 67 -12.15 7.83 -21.42
CA ILE A 67 -13.21 8.79 -21.74
C ILE A 67 -12.62 9.82 -22.69
N LYS A 68 -13.21 9.94 -23.88
CA LYS A 68 -12.81 10.89 -24.90
C LYS A 68 -13.90 11.90 -25.17
N ASP A 69 -13.60 13.16 -24.91
CA ASP A 69 -14.45 14.26 -25.34
C ASP A 69 -14.47 14.35 -26.86
N GLN A 70 -15.67 14.46 -27.42
CA GLN A 70 -15.87 14.49 -28.88
C GLN A 70 -15.63 15.88 -29.47
N SER A 71 -15.63 16.91 -28.63
CA SER A 71 -15.37 18.29 -29.01
C SER A 71 -14.57 18.99 -27.92
N SER A 72 -13.58 19.80 -28.33
CA SER A 72 -12.82 20.66 -27.42
C SER A 72 -13.44 22.04 -27.23
N THR A 73 -14.46 22.39 -28.02
CA THR A 73 -15.05 23.74 -28.04
C THR A 73 -16.55 23.75 -27.72
N ASP A 74 -17.18 22.57 -27.68
CA ASP A 74 -18.59 22.41 -27.40
C ASP A 74 -18.77 21.45 -26.23
N PRO A 75 -19.00 21.97 -25.01
CA PRO A 75 -19.15 21.17 -23.80
C PRO A 75 -20.44 20.34 -23.77
N ASP A 76 -21.40 20.59 -24.67
CA ASP A 76 -22.66 19.84 -24.75
C ASP A 76 -22.51 18.55 -25.55
N ASN A 77 -21.38 18.32 -26.23
CA ASN A 77 -21.13 17.06 -26.92
C ASN A 77 -20.82 15.94 -25.92
N PRO A 78 -21.52 14.80 -26.00
CA PRO A 78 -21.30 13.70 -25.07
C PRO A 78 -19.92 13.08 -25.27
N SER A 79 -19.21 12.83 -24.17
CA SER A 79 -17.98 12.04 -24.19
C SER A 79 -18.28 10.58 -24.55
N VAL A 80 -17.33 9.92 -25.22
CA VAL A 80 -17.42 8.49 -25.53
C VAL A 80 -16.45 7.69 -24.68
N LEU A 81 -16.83 6.46 -24.34
CA LEU A 81 -15.92 5.49 -23.75
C LEU A 81 -15.30 4.62 -24.84
N GLN A 82 -13.98 4.52 -24.87
CA GLN A 82 -13.22 3.72 -25.83
C GLN A 82 -12.10 2.92 -25.14
N ASN A 83 -11.49 1.97 -25.85
CA ASN A 83 -10.50 1.04 -25.30
C ASN A 83 -9.25 1.77 -24.77
N SER A 84 -8.73 2.76 -25.49
CA SER A 84 -7.56 3.59 -25.12
C SER A 84 -7.56 4.89 -25.96
N PRO A 85 -6.75 5.91 -25.67
CA PRO A 85 -6.67 7.13 -26.49
C PRO A 85 -6.45 6.89 -28.00
N ASN A 86 -5.69 5.84 -28.34
CA ASN A 86 -5.37 5.43 -29.71
C ASN A 86 -6.18 4.24 -30.25
N ASN A 87 -7.17 3.71 -29.51
CA ASN A 87 -8.04 2.62 -29.94
C ASN A 87 -9.50 2.98 -29.63
N THR A 88 -10.26 3.27 -30.67
CA THR A 88 -11.67 3.69 -30.59
C THR A 88 -12.65 2.53 -30.39
N GLY A 89 -12.18 1.28 -30.37
CA GLY A 89 -13.01 0.11 -30.07
C GLY A 89 -13.53 0.12 -28.64
N THR A 90 -14.46 -0.79 -28.33
CA THR A 90 -15.08 -0.94 -27.00
C THR A 90 -15.11 -2.39 -26.50
N ASP A 91 -14.56 -3.31 -27.29
CA ASP A 91 -14.52 -4.75 -27.07
C ASP A 91 -13.59 -5.18 -25.91
N LEU A 92 -12.71 -4.28 -25.46
CA LEU A 92 -11.80 -4.56 -24.34
C LEU A 92 -12.30 -3.98 -23.01
N ILE A 93 -13.35 -3.16 -23.01
CA ILE A 93 -13.87 -2.55 -21.79
C ILE A 93 -14.46 -3.63 -20.87
N ALA A 94 -14.17 -3.52 -19.58
CA ALA A 94 -14.52 -4.49 -18.53
C ALA A 94 -13.90 -5.87 -18.69
N ASN A 95 -13.00 -6.09 -19.66
CA ASN A 95 -12.24 -7.33 -19.74
C ASN A 95 -11.20 -7.38 -18.62
N GLU A 96 -11.12 -8.54 -17.99
CA GLU A 96 -10.01 -8.89 -17.11
C GLU A 96 -8.77 -9.16 -17.97
N GLU A 97 -7.74 -8.34 -17.81
CA GLU A 97 -6.53 -8.41 -18.62
C GLU A 97 -5.41 -9.17 -17.94
N PHE A 98 -5.41 -9.20 -16.61
CA PHE A 98 -4.38 -9.84 -15.81
C PHE A 98 -4.92 -10.18 -14.41
N ALA A 99 -4.37 -11.24 -13.82
CA ALA A 99 -4.57 -11.59 -12.43
C ALA A 99 -3.24 -12.01 -11.80
N PHE A 100 -2.99 -11.57 -10.58
CA PHE A 100 -1.80 -11.92 -9.81
C PHE A 100 -2.19 -12.69 -8.56
N ILE A 101 -1.57 -13.85 -8.33
CA ILE A 101 -1.72 -14.62 -7.09
C ILE A 101 -0.42 -14.49 -6.30
N PRO A 102 -0.43 -13.84 -5.11
CA PRO A 102 0.73 -13.84 -4.22
C PRO A 102 1.10 -15.28 -3.87
N LYS A 103 2.39 -15.60 -3.88
CA LYS A 103 2.88 -16.94 -3.51
C LYS A 103 2.38 -17.33 -2.12
N ASN A 104 2.32 -16.38 -1.20
CA ASN A 104 1.82 -16.63 0.16
C ASN A 104 0.31 -16.84 0.24
N ALA A 105 -0.48 -16.48 -0.78
CA ALA A 105 -1.91 -16.78 -0.81
C ALA A 105 -2.19 -18.24 -1.24
N ILE A 106 -1.29 -18.88 -2.00
CA ILE A 106 -1.52 -20.20 -2.63
C ILE A 106 -1.98 -21.28 -1.63
N PRO A 107 -1.35 -21.47 -0.45
CA PRO A 107 -1.78 -22.53 0.47
C PRO A 107 -3.20 -22.32 1.01
N TYR A 108 -3.67 -21.08 1.06
CA TYR A 108 -5.01 -20.71 1.55
C TYR A 108 -6.11 -21.04 0.54
N LEU A 109 -5.76 -21.15 -0.75
CA LEU A 109 -6.72 -21.48 -1.81
C LEU A 109 -7.30 -22.89 -1.69
N LEU A 110 -6.62 -23.78 -0.96
CA LEU A 110 -7.12 -25.13 -0.72
C LEU A 110 -8.51 -25.10 -0.09
N TRP A 111 -8.72 -24.24 0.92
CA TRP A 111 -9.99 -24.12 1.62
C TRP A 111 -11.13 -23.67 0.71
N TYR A 112 -10.85 -22.84 -0.30
CA TYR A 112 -11.86 -22.41 -1.28
C TYR A 112 -12.47 -23.59 -2.06
N GLY A 113 -11.75 -24.71 -2.18
CA GLY A 113 -12.23 -25.94 -2.80
C GLY A 113 -13.04 -26.87 -1.89
N HIS A 114 -13.17 -26.58 -0.59
CA HIS A 114 -13.88 -27.42 0.36
C HIS A 114 -15.40 -27.18 0.34
N LYS A 115 -16.20 -28.24 0.49
CA LYS A 115 -17.68 -28.15 0.51
C LYS A 115 -18.21 -27.45 1.76
N ASP A 116 -17.46 -27.50 2.84
CA ASP A 116 -17.70 -26.88 4.14
C ASP A 116 -16.94 -25.55 4.30
N TYR A 117 -16.55 -24.91 3.20
CA TYR A 117 -15.86 -23.62 3.21
C TYR A 117 -16.62 -22.59 4.06
N CYS A 118 -15.94 -22.14 5.11
CA CYS A 118 -16.25 -20.89 5.80
C CYS A 118 -15.34 -19.80 5.22
N HIS A 119 -15.84 -18.58 5.10
CA HIS A 119 -15.11 -17.49 4.47
C HIS A 119 -13.70 -17.30 5.08
N ILE A 120 -12.68 -17.36 4.23
CA ILE A 120 -11.27 -17.12 4.59
C ILE A 120 -10.77 -15.95 3.76
N PRO A 121 -10.48 -14.80 4.38
CA PRO A 121 -9.85 -13.69 3.69
C PRO A 121 -8.48 -14.10 3.13
N THR A 122 -8.13 -13.62 1.94
CA THR A 122 -6.85 -13.92 1.30
C THR A 122 -6.15 -12.67 0.78
N VAL A 123 -6.61 -12.06 -0.30
CA VAL A 123 -6.13 -10.76 -0.80
C VAL A 123 -7.25 -9.74 -0.63
N ASP A 124 -7.39 -9.23 0.60
CA ASP A 124 -8.58 -8.48 1.01
C ASP A 124 -8.29 -6.98 1.26
N SER A 125 -7.03 -6.55 1.17
CA SER A 125 -6.69 -5.14 1.33
C SER A 125 -6.82 -4.35 0.03
N ARG A 126 -6.93 -3.03 0.13
CA ARG A 126 -6.72 -2.11 -1.00
C ARG A 126 -5.25 -2.13 -1.42
N VAL A 127 -4.96 -1.65 -2.63
CA VAL A 127 -3.59 -1.49 -3.14
C VAL A 127 -3.14 -0.04 -3.09
N LEU A 128 -1.82 0.17 -3.03
CA LEU A 128 -1.17 1.47 -3.20
C LEU A 128 -0.55 1.54 -4.59
N ILE A 129 -0.91 2.56 -5.38
CA ILE A 129 -0.30 2.81 -6.70
C ILE A 129 0.34 4.19 -6.66
N PHE A 130 1.58 4.30 -7.12
CA PHE A 130 2.35 5.54 -7.13
C PHE A 130 3.47 5.45 -8.17
N ASP A 131 3.97 6.61 -8.58
CA ASP A 131 5.16 6.69 -9.42
C ASP A 131 6.41 6.82 -8.55
N ALA A 132 7.48 6.09 -8.88
CA ALA A 132 8.74 6.12 -8.18
C ALA A 132 9.92 6.10 -9.14
N SER A 133 10.96 6.88 -8.81
CA SER A 133 12.19 6.92 -9.58
C SER A 133 13.14 5.80 -9.15
N ILE A 134 12.91 4.59 -9.68
CA ILE A 134 13.65 3.37 -9.29
C ILE A 134 14.34 2.66 -10.45
N ASN A 135 14.16 3.14 -11.69
CA ASN A 135 14.83 2.60 -12.87
C ASN A 135 16.21 3.24 -13.06
N GLY A 136 17.16 2.76 -12.27
CA GLY A 136 18.54 3.24 -12.17
C GLY A 136 19.12 3.00 -10.78
N ASN A 137 20.34 3.45 -10.50
CA ASN A 137 20.88 3.47 -9.14
C ASN A 137 20.38 4.72 -8.39
N PRO A 138 20.30 4.67 -7.04
CA PRO A 138 19.89 5.83 -6.24
C PRO A 138 20.70 7.09 -6.47
N THR A 139 21.97 6.97 -6.85
CA THR A 139 22.92 8.07 -7.06
C THR A 139 22.95 8.60 -8.49
N ASP A 140 22.26 7.96 -9.43
CA ASP A 140 22.19 8.41 -10.81
C ASP A 140 21.33 9.66 -10.92
N ASP A 141 21.64 10.52 -11.88
CA ASP A 141 20.80 11.67 -12.22
C ASP A 141 19.40 11.18 -12.58
N LYS A 142 18.41 11.83 -11.99
CA LYS A 142 17.02 11.53 -12.25
C LYS A 142 16.66 12.00 -13.65
N THR A 143 15.89 11.19 -14.37
CA THR A 143 15.42 11.49 -15.72
C THR A 143 13.98 10.99 -15.89
N SER A 144 13.30 11.40 -16.96
CA SER A 144 11.96 10.88 -17.27
C SER A 144 11.93 9.35 -17.39
N ASN A 145 13.04 8.73 -17.80
CA ASN A 145 13.16 7.27 -17.94
C ASN A 145 13.42 6.54 -16.62
N SER A 146 13.78 7.23 -15.55
CA SER A 146 13.98 6.58 -14.25
C SER A 146 12.67 6.32 -13.49
N TRP A 147 11.58 6.97 -13.91
CA TRP A 147 10.24 6.85 -13.34
C TRP A 147 9.51 5.58 -13.76
N ARG A 148 8.88 4.94 -12.77
CA ARG A 148 8.08 3.73 -12.94
C ARG A 148 6.79 3.85 -12.14
N THR A 149 5.68 3.34 -12.68
CA THR A 149 4.40 3.21 -11.98
C THR A 149 4.37 1.89 -11.23
N ILE A 150 4.42 1.96 -9.91
CA ILE A 150 4.53 0.81 -9.01
C ILE A 150 3.22 0.60 -8.29
N LEU A 151 2.81 -0.67 -8.21
CA LEU A 151 1.74 -1.12 -7.33
C LEU A 151 2.35 -1.88 -6.17
N VAL A 152 1.91 -1.55 -4.96
CA VAL A 152 2.15 -2.33 -3.75
C VAL A 152 0.83 -2.85 -3.23
N GLY A 153 0.76 -4.16 -3.01
CA GLY A 153 -0.37 -4.82 -2.39
C GLY A 153 0.01 -5.52 -1.10
N VAL A 154 -0.98 -5.66 -0.21
CA VAL A 154 -0.88 -6.44 1.03
C VAL A 154 -2.09 -7.36 1.14
N MET A 155 -1.93 -8.50 1.80
CA MET A 155 -3.02 -9.47 1.99
C MET A 155 -4.12 -8.99 2.96
N GLY A 156 -3.81 -8.06 3.88
CA GLY A 156 -4.78 -7.47 4.79
C GLY A 156 -5.22 -8.45 5.88
N PHE A 157 -6.51 -8.79 5.90
CA PHE A 157 -7.06 -9.80 6.83
C PHE A 157 -6.65 -11.23 6.48
N GLY A 158 -6.14 -11.47 5.27
CA GLY A 158 -5.71 -12.80 4.84
C GLY A 158 -4.32 -13.18 5.31
N GLY A 159 -3.98 -14.47 5.22
CA GLY A 159 -2.61 -14.92 5.47
C GLY A 159 -2.28 -15.18 6.94
N LYS A 160 -3.24 -15.60 7.77
CA LYS A 160 -2.93 -16.09 9.13
C LYS A 160 -1.90 -17.21 9.05
N SER A 161 -0.74 -17.00 9.70
CA SER A 161 0.42 -17.89 9.60
C SER A 161 0.07 -19.38 9.71
N LEU A 162 0.57 -20.17 8.76
CA LEU A 162 0.39 -21.61 8.68
C LEU A 162 1.68 -22.30 8.21
N SER A 163 1.73 -23.62 8.39
CA SER A 163 2.82 -24.46 7.87
C SER A 163 2.30 -25.42 6.80
N ALA A 164 2.90 -25.37 5.62
CA ALA A 164 2.63 -26.26 4.48
C ALA A 164 3.95 -26.64 3.79
N GLY A 165 4.79 -27.40 4.47
CA GLY A 165 6.19 -27.67 4.08
C GLY A 165 7.13 -26.49 4.36
N ASN A 166 6.67 -25.26 4.08
CA ASN A 166 7.28 -24.01 4.54
C ASN A 166 6.30 -23.24 5.45
N THR A 167 6.79 -22.24 6.18
CA THR A 167 5.92 -21.25 6.84
C THR A 167 5.42 -20.25 5.81
N TYR A 168 4.10 -20.05 5.77
CA TYR A 168 3.44 -19.04 4.94
C TYR A 168 2.65 -18.12 5.85
N SER A 169 2.67 -16.83 5.55
CA SER A 169 1.91 -15.82 6.29
C SER A 169 1.53 -14.68 5.37
N SER A 170 0.78 -13.73 5.89
CA SER A 170 0.44 -12.48 5.23
C SER A 170 1.69 -11.84 4.62
N SER A 171 1.57 -11.44 3.37
CA SER A 171 2.68 -10.88 2.60
C SER A 171 2.35 -9.49 2.07
N ILE A 172 3.41 -8.87 1.56
CA ILE A 172 3.44 -7.61 0.85
C ILE A 172 4.13 -7.90 -0.47
N PHE A 173 3.65 -7.35 -1.56
CA PHE A 173 4.23 -7.55 -2.88
C PHE A 173 4.26 -6.26 -3.67
N ALA A 174 5.25 -6.13 -4.56
CA ALA A 174 5.40 -4.98 -5.43
C ALA A 174 5.43 -5.42 -6.90
N LEU A 175 4.60 -4.79 -7.72
CA LEU A 175 4.51 -4.97 -9.17
C LEU A 175 4.91 -3.67 -9.87
N ASP A 176 5.74 -3.77 -10.91
CA ASP A 176 5.95 -2.68 -11.85
C ASP A 176 4.93 -2.78 -12.99
N LEU A 177 4.08 -1.76 -13.09
CA LEU A 177 2.99 -1.68 -14.06
C LEU A 177 3.39 -0.91 -15.32
N THR A 178 4.57 -0.26 -15.35
CA THR A 178 4.91 0.80 -16.31
C THR A 178 4.81 0.34 -17.76
N ASP A 179 5.52 -0.73 -18.11
CA ASP A 179 5.64 -1.17 -19.50
C ASP A 179 4.33 -1.83 -19.96
N TRP A 180 3.61 -2.49 -19.05
CA TRP A 180 2.30 -3.05 -19.32
C TRP A 180 1.25 -1.96 -19.58
N LEU A 181 1.20 -0.92 -18.74
CA LEU A 181 0.31 0.23 -18.93
C LEU A 181 0.64 0.98 -20.22
N ASN A 182 1.93 1.09 -20.56
CA ASN A 182 2.41 1.72 -21.79
C ASN A 182 2.19 0.86 -23.05
N GLY A 183 1.72 -0.39 -22.91
CA GLY A 183 1.52 -1.32 -24.01
C GLY A 183 2.80 -1.87 -24.64
N THR A 184 3.94 -1.73 -23.97
CA THR A 184 5.24 -2.29 -24.40
C THR A 184 5.52 -3.67 -23.78
N ALA A 185 4.69 -4.10 -22.82
CA ALA A 185 4.69 -5.45 -22.26
C ALA A 185 3.26 -6.01 -22.19
N THR A 186 3.13 -7.33 -22.16
CA THR A 186 1.83 -8.02 -22.07
C THR A 186 1.34 -8.24 -20.65
N THR A 187 2.24 -8.18 -19.65
CA THR A 187 1.91 -8.35 -18.23
C THR A 187 2.75 -7.42 -17.35
N PRO A 188 2.27 -7.06 -16.14
CA PRO A 188 3.10 -6.46 -15.09
C PRO A 188 4.29 -7.34 -14.70
N ILE A 189 5.32 -6.73 -14.10
CA ILE A 189 6.51 -7.43 -13.60
C ILE A 189 6.45 -7.50 -12.07
N LEU A 190 6.54 -8.71 -11.51
CA LEU A 190 6.77 -8.88 -10.07
C LEU A 190 8.19 -8.44 -9.72
N LEU A 191 8.31 -7.40 -8.89
CA LEU A 191 9.60 -6.98 -8.34
C LEU A 191 10.00 -7.90 -7.20
N TRP A 192 9.10 -8.12 -6.24
CA TRP A 192 9.32 -8.97 -5.08
C TRP A 192 8.02 -9.24 -4.31
N GLU A 193 8.06 -10.25 -3.45
CA GLU A 193 7.07 -10.52 -2.41
C GLU A 193 7.80 -10.88 -1.12
N GLN A 194 7.36 -10.31 0.01
CA GLN A 194 7.96 -10.53 1.33
C GLN A 194 6.88 -10.77 2.39
N THR A 195 7.16 -11.65 3.34
CA THR A 195 6.40 -11.75 4.58
C THR A 195 6.97 -10.80 5.62
N LEU A 196 6.16 -10.44 6.62
CA LEU A 196 6.70 -9.76 7.80
C LEU A 196 7.55 -10.74 8.62
N PRO A 197 8.71 -10.32 9.17
CA PRO A 197 9.58 -11.20 9.96
C PRO A 197 8.92 -11.84 11.20
N ASP A 198 7.84 -11.25 11.71
CA ASP A 198 7.08 -11.77 12.85
C ASP A 198 5.83 -12.58 12.42
N ASN A 199 5.62 -12.77 11.12
CA ASN A 199 4.50 -13.48 10.50
C ASN A 199 3.11 -12.96 10.93
N THR A 200 3.04 -11.70 11.34
CA THR A 200 1.75 -11.03 11.62
C THR A 200 1.00 -10.72 10.33
N LEU A 201 -0.29 -10.43 10.46
CA LEU A 201 -1.11 -9.98 9.34
C LEU A 201 -0.62 -8.62 8.84
N THR A 202 -0.68 -8.39 7.53
CA THR A 202 -0.32 -7.12 6.90
C THR A 202 -1.51 -6.15 6.89
N MET A 203 -2.09 -5.94 8.08
CA MET A 203 -3.26 -5.06 8.31
C MET A 203 -2.92 -3.57 8.34
N SER A 204 -1.67 -3.21 8.62
CA SER A 204 -1.17 -1.84 8.44
C SER A 204 -1.13 -1.53 6.95
N PHE A 205 -1.86 -0.51 6.49
CA PHE A 205 -1.71 -0.06 5.12
C PHE A 205 -0.34 0.62 4.96
N PRO A 206 0.50 0.12 4.03
CA PRO A 206 1.86 0.60 3.94
C PRO A 206 1.92 2.00 3.32
N SER A 207 3.00 2.71 3.63
CA SER A 207 3.33 3.99 3.00
C SER A 207 4.70 3.92 2.34
N VAL A 208 4.99 4.90 1.48
CA VAL A 208 6.25 4.98 0.76
C VAL A 208 6.98 6.25 1.20
N ILE A 209 8.28 6.11 1.47
CA ILE A 209 9.16 7.26 1.72
C ILE A 209 10.30 7.32 0.69
N ARG A 210 10.80 8.51 0.44
CA ARG A 210 11.98 8.79 -0.39
C ARG A 210 13.06 9.48 0.43
N ARG A 211 14.32 9.09 0.23
CA ARG A 211 15.51 9.73 0.79
C ARG A 211 16.60 9.92 -0.26
N GLY A 212 17.40 10.96 -0.12
CA GLY A 212 18.54 11.30 -0.98
C GLY A 212 18.31 12.57 -1.79
N ASP A 213 19.38 13.06 -2.41
CA ASP A 213 19.42 14.30 -3.19
C ASP A 213 18.23 14.41 -4.16
N ALA A 214 17.57 15.57 -4.15
CA ALA A 214 16.35 15.84 -4.92
C ALA A 214 16.53 15.70 -6.44
N ASN A 215 17.75 15.87 -6.97
CA ASN A 215 18.07 15.73 -8.40
C ASN A 215 18.46 14.30 -8.80
N LYS A 216 18.61 13.40 -7.83
CA LYS A 216 18.94 11.99 -8.05
C LYS A 216 17.68 11.13 -7.96
N ASN A 217 17.79 9.87 -8.40
CA ASN A 217 16.69 8.91 -8.23
C ASN A 217 16.31 8.76 -6.75
N GLY A 218 17.32 8.80 -5.86
CA GLY A 218 17.15 8.59 -4.43
C GLY A 218 16.88 7.13 -4.10
N THR A 219 16.74 6.85 -2.81
CA THR A 219 16.33 5.54 -2.31
C THR A 219 14.89 5.63 -1.82
N TRP A 220 14.06 4.75 -2.35
CA TRP A 220 12.65 4.61 -1.98
C TRP A 220 12.47 3.43 -1.05
N TYR A 221 11.65 3.60 -0.02
CA TYR A 221 11.36 2.55 0.96
C TYR A 221 9.86 2.39 1.12
N LEU A 222 9.42 1.14 1.22
CA LEU A 222 8.10 0.81 1.71
C LEU A 222 8.16 0.65 3.22
N VAL A 223 7.23 1.30 3.92
CA VAL A 223 7.11 1.29 5.38
C VAL A 223 5.79 0.66 5.77
N ILE A 224 5.84 -0.28 6.71
CA ILE A 224 4.66 -0.99 7.19
C ILE A 224 4.81 -1.39 8.65
N GLY A 225 3.70 -1.41 9.36
CA GLY A 225 3.62 -1.85 10.74
C GLY A 225 3.36 -3.35 10.92
N SER A 226 3.83 -3.95 12.02
CA SER A 226 3.42 -5.29 12.47
C SER A 226 1.92 -5.30 12.82
N GLY A 227 1.17 -6.26 12.28
CA GLY A 227 -0.26 -6.40 12.59
C GLY A 227 -0.56 -7.34 13.77
N PRO A 228 -1.84 -7.68 13.98
CA PRO A 228 -2.24 -8.79 14.83
C PRO A 228 -1.89 -10.13 14.15
N LYS A 229 -1.96 -11.23 14.91
CA LYS A 229 -1.71 -12.59 14.41
C LYS A 229 -2.95 -13.25 13.80
N VAL A 230 -4.14 -12.67 14.02
CA VAL A 230 -5.42 -13.18 13.54
C VAL A 230 -6.35 -12.05 13.08
N PRO A 231 -7.33 -12.32 12.19
CA PRO A 231 -8.18 -11.28 11.59
C PRO A 231 -9.11 -10.58 12.59
N ASN A 232 -9.57 -11.29 13.62
CA ASN A 232 -10.44 -10.76 14.67
C ASN A 232 -9.78 -10.96 16.04
N PRO A 233 -8.77 -10.14 16.38
CA PRO A 233 -8.04 -10.28 17.63
C PRO A 233 -8.92 -9.92 18.83
N SER A 234 -9.02 -10.83 19.81
CA SER A 234 -9.86 -10.65 21.00
C SER A 234 -9.14 -11.01 22.31
N SER A 235 -7.91 -11.52 22.20
CA SER A 235 -7.06 -11.88 23.33
C SER A 235 -5.69 -11.21 23.22
N ASN A 236 -4.97 -11.14 24.33
CA ASN A 236 -3.60 -10.60 24.34
C ASN A 236 -2.63 -11.39 23.46
N ASN A 237 -2.86 -12.70 23.29
CA ASN A 237 -2.02 -13.58 22.48
C ASN A 237 -2.16 -13.31 20.98
N ASP A 238 -3.25 -12.65 20.57
CA ASP A 238 -3.51 -12.26 19.19
C ASP A 238 -2.66 -11.06 18.75
N TYR A 239 -2.00 -10.38 19.68
CA TYR A 239 -1.11 -9.25 19.42
C TYR A 239 0.35 -9.59 19.73
N THR A 240 1.26 -8.68 19.39
CA THR A 240 2.67 -8.74 19.77
C THR A 240 2.95 -7.79 20.95
N SER A 241 3.83 -8.21 21.87
CA SER A 241 4.36 -7.35 22.94
C SER A 241 5.53 -6.47 22.47
N SER A 242 6.00 -6.69 21.24
CA SER A 242 7.09 -5.95 20.62
C SER A 242 6.68 -5.53 19.19
N PRO A 243 5.72 -4.61 19.04
CA PRO A 243 5.32 -4.10 17.74
C PRO A 243 6.48 -3.38 17.06
N LYS A 244 6.52 -3.48 15.72
CA LYS A 244 7.62 -3.01 14.89
C LYS A 244 7.10 -2.25 13.68
N VAL A 245 7.89 -1.29 13.23
CA VAL A 245 7.82 -0.73 11.88
C VAL A 245 8.95 -1.33 11.06
N TYR A 246 8.62 -1.82 9.87
CA TYR A 246 9.55 -2.43 8.92
C TYR A 246 9.77 -1.51 7.73
N PHE A 247 11.01 -1.41 7.28
CA PHE A 247 11.40 -0.66 6.10
C PHE A 247 11.98 -1.62 5.09
N PHE A 248 11.31 -1.75 3.95
CA PHE A 248 11.78 -2.53 2.82
C PHE A 248 12.29 -1.59 1.74
N ASN A 249 13.44 -1.87 1.14
CA ASN A 249 13.85 -1.16 -0.07
C ASN A 249 12.82 -1.42 -1.18
N LEU A 250 12.24 -0.37 -1.76
CA LEU A 250 11.15 -0.52 -2.73
C LEU A 250 11.60 -1.27 -4.00
N LYS A 251 12.84 -1.06 -4.45
CA LYS A 251 13.35 -1.68 -5.68
C LYS A 251 13.65 -3.16 -5.49
N THR A 252 14.22 -3.54 -4.34
CA THR A 252 14.75 -4.91 -4.13
C THR A 252 13.90 -5.77 -3.19
N GLY A 253 13.00 -5.17 -2.42
CA GLY A 253 12.23 -5.87 -1.38
C GLY A 253 13.07 -6.28 -0.17
N SER A 254 14.33 -5.84 -0.08
CA SER A 254 15.19 -6.19 1.05
C SER A 254 14.77 -5.42 2.30
N LEU A 255 14.61 -6.11 3.43
CA LEU A 255 14.39 -5.47 4.73
C LEU A 255 15.66 -4.72 5.16
N VAL A 256 15.62 -3.38 5.15
CA VAL A 256 16.77 -2.54 5.48
C VAL A 256 16.78 -2.07 6.93
N LYS A 257 15.60 -1.96 7.54
CA LYS A 257 15.46 -1.52 8.94
C LYS A 257 14.24 -2.14 9.59
N THR A 258 14.41 -2.50 10.85
CA THR A 258 13.33 -2.81 11.79
C THR A 258 13.44 -1.86 12.96
N THR A 259 12.32 -1.22 13.30
CA THR A 259 12.25 -0.27 14.40
C THR A 259 11.19 -0.75 15.38
N GLN A 260 11.64 -1.19 16.56
CA GLN A 260 10.72 -1.61 17.62
C GLN A 260 10.11 -0.39 18.30
N ILE A 261 8.83 -0.49 18.65
CA ILE A 261 8.10 0.56 19.36
C ILE A 261 8.03 0.19 20.84
N SER A 262 8.44 1.12 21.69
CA SER A 262 8.36 0.96 23.14
C SER A 262 6.91 1.07 23.61
N LEU A 263 6.44 0.03 24.30
CA LEU A 263 5.11 -0.03 24.88
C LEU A 263 5.16 0.20 26.41
N PRO A 264 4.08 0.71 27.02
CA PRO A 264 3.91 0.66 28.46
C PRO A 264 3.88 -0.79 28.97
N ASN A 265 4.18 -0.98 30.26
CA ASN A 265 4.13 -2.30 30.90
C ASN A 265 2.78 -3.00 30.68
N ASN A 266 2.81 -4.33 30.50
CA ASN A 266 1.64 -5.19 30.28
C ASN A 266 0.74 -4.74 29.11
N THR A 267 1.36 -4.27 28.03
CA THR A 267 0.65 -3.84 26.82
C THR A 267 1.07 -4.72 25.64
N VAL A 268 0.11 -5.05 24.78
CA VAL A 268 0.32 -5.71 23.50
C VAL A 268 -0.40 -4.90 22.43
N ALA A 269 0.19 -4.78 21.24
CA ALA A 269 -0.40 -3.94 20.20
C ALA A 269 0.02 -4.38 18.80
N ALA A 270 -0.73 -3.90 17.84
CA ALA A 270 -0.41 -3.85 16.44
C ALA A 270 -0.23 -2.39 16.02
N VAL A 271 0.51 -2.19 14.94
CA VAL A 271 0.75 -0.89 14.32
C VAL A 271 -0.31 -0.68 13.23
N ALA A 272 -0.91 0.51 13.24
CA ALA A 272 -1.90 0.93 12.26
C ALA A 272 -1.25 1.42 10.95
N ASP A 273 -2.04 2.05 10.09
CA ASP A 273 -1.57 2.68 8.87
C ASP A 273 -0.45 3.69 9.17
N THR A 274 0.57 3.71 8.30
CA THR A 274 1.69 4.65 8.39
C THR A 274 1.47 5.83 7.45
N PHE A 275 1.86 7.02 7.88
CA PHE A 275 1.71 8.24 7.08
C PHE A 275 2.99 9.09 7.14
N PRO A 276 3.75 9.19 6.04
CA PRO A 276 4.95 9.99 5.98
C PRO A 276 4.65 11.45 5.69
N ILE A 277 5.52 12.33 6.18
CA ILE A 277 5.45 13.77 5.99
C ILE A 277 6.84 14.27 5.64
N ASP A 278 6.90 15.00 4.53
CA ASP A 278 7.94 15.94 4.16
C ASP A 278 7.39 17.33 4.50
N ALA A 279 7.94 17.99 5.52
CA ALA A 279 7.39 19.21 6.11
C ALA A 279 8.00 20.49 5.52
N ASN A 280 9.19 20.36 4.92
CA ASN A 280 9.93 21.45 4.28
C ASN A 280 9.89 21.39 2.74
N ASP A 281 9.21 20.38 2.18
CA ASP A 281 9.05 20.14 0.75
C ASP A 281 10.39 19.97 0.01
N ASP A 282 11.37 19.32 0.65
CA ASP A 282 12.72 19.13 0.09
C ASP A 282 12.92 17.79 -0.66
N TYR A 283 11.84 17.02 -0.82
CA TYR A 283 11.82 15.70 -1.48
C TYR A 283 12.41 14.56 -0.63
N ASN A 284 12.63 14.81 0.66
CA ASN A 284 12.95 13.81 1.67
C ASN A 284 11.85 13.80 2.73
N ASP A 285 11.32 12.62 3.01
CA ASP A 285 10.38 12.50 4.12
C ASP A 285 11.10 12.69 5.46
N ASP A 286 10.54 13.55 6.30
CA ASP A 286 11.07 13.98 7.60
C ASP A 286 10.58 13.12 8.76
N ALA A 287 9.33 12.67 8.69
CA ALA A 287 8.71 11.92 9.77
C ALA A 287 7.64 10.96 9.27
N ILE A 288 7.38 9.92 10.04
CA ILE A 288 6.27 9.00 9.84
C ILE A 288 5.40 9.01 11.09
N TYR A 289 4.11 9.24 10.90
CA TYR A 289 3.11 9.17 11.96
C TYR A 289 2.28 7.91 11.80
N PHE A 290 1.93 7.28 12.93
CA PHE A 290 1.14 6.06 12.94
C PHE A 290 0.47 5.86 14.30
N GLY A 291 -0.68 5.21 14.27
CA GLY A 291 -1.38 4.77 15.47
C GLY A 291 -0.95 3.38 15.94
N LEU A 292 -1.26 3.08 17.20
CA LEU A 292 -1.27 1.73 17.73
C LEU A 292 -2.69 1.36 18.19
N TYR A 293 -2.99 0.07 18.10
CA TYR A 293 -4.20 -0.52 18.64
C TYR A 293 -3.91 -1.89 19.24
N GLY A 294 -4.51 -2.18 20.39
CA GLY A 294 -4.30 -3.43 21.10
C GLY A 294 -4.93 -3.43 22.48
N LEU A 295 -4.26 -4.07 23.43
CA LEU A 295 -4.77 -4.29 24.76
C LEU A 295 -3.72 -3.96 25.83
N GLN A 296 -4.17 -3.38 26.93
CA GLN A 296 -3.36 -3.16 28.13
C GLN A 296 -4.01 -3.84 29.34
N LYS A 297 -3.20 -4.56 30.13
CA LYS A 297 -3.68 -5.22 31.35
C LYS A 297 -3.82 -4.20 32.49
N GLN A 298 -5.01 -4.11 33.06
CA GLN A 298 -5.33 -3.30 34.23
C GLN A 298 -6.01 -4.19 35.27
N GLY A 299 -5.33 -4.43 36.39
CA GLY A 299 -5.74 -5.44 37.37
C GLY A 299 -5.80 -6.84 36.73
N ASN A 300 -6.97 -7.47 36.77
CA ASN A 300 -7.21 -8.80 36.20
C ASN A 300 -7.79 -8.78 34.77
N SER A 301 -8.01 -7.60 34.20
CA SER A 301 -8.69 -7.43 32.90
C SER A 301 -7.75 -6.85 31.85
N TRP A 302 -7.95 -7.26 30.60
CA TRP A 302 -7.34 -6.61 29.44
C TRP A 302 -8.35 -5.61 28.87
N ASN A 303 -7.95 -4.35 28.78
CA ASN A 303 -8.77 -3.25 28.26
C ASN A 303 -8.21 -2.79 26.92
N ASN A 304 -9.08 -2.25 26.06
CA ASN A 304 -8.67 -1.60 24.81
C ASN A 304 -7.62 -0.53 25.08
N TRP A 305 -6.59 -0.54 24.26
CA TRP A 305 -5.48 0.40 24.35
C TRP A 305 -5.04 0.86 22.97
N GLY A 306 -4.71 2.13 22.87
CA GLY A 306 -4.07 2.72 21.70
C GLY A 306 -3.23 3.92 22.10
N ASN A 307 -2.40 4.36 21.16
CA ASN A 307 -1.67 5.60 21.29
C ASN A 307 -1.22 6.09 19.91
N PHE A 308 -0.76 7.33 19.80
CA PHE A 308 -0.31 7.91 18.54
C PHE A 308 1.19 8.24 18.60
N TYR A 309 1.94 7.75 17.61
CA TYR A 309 3.40 7.83 17.58
C TYR A 309 3.89 8.60 16.36
N ARG A 310 5.09 9.15 16.52
CA ARG A 310 5.90 9.79 15.48
C ARG A 310 7.30 9.19 15.47
N LEU A 311 7.78 8.83 14.29
CA LEU A 311 9.15 8.47 14.00
C LEU A 311 9.78 9.54 13.11
N VAL A 312 10.68 10.36 13.67
CA VAL A 312 11.47 11.32 12.89
C VAL A 312 12.53 10.55 12.10
N LEU A 313 12.66 10.81 10.81
CA LEU A 313 13.57 10.12 9.91
C LEU A 313 14.92 10.84 9.83
N ASN A 314 15.98 10.05 9.79
CA ASN A 314 17.33 10.50 9.46
C ASN A 314 17.90 9.60 8.35
N ASP A 315 19.05 9.96 7.78
CA ASP A 315 19.61 9.22 6.63
C ASP A 315 19.92 7.75 6.93
N SER A 316 20.13 7.41 8.21
CA SER A 316 20.37 6.03 8.66
C SER A 316 19.11 5.29 9.11
N LEU A 317 17.94 5.93 9.03
CA LEU A 317 16.65 5.42 9.53
C LEU A 317 16.75 4.88 10.97
N SER A 318 17.58 5.49 11.81
CA SER A 318 18.02 4.93 13.10
C SER A 318 17.29 5.48 14.32
N ASN A 319 16.54 6.56 14.16
CA ASN A 319 15.78 7.17 15.23
C ASN A 319 14.72 6.21 15.81
N THR A 320 14.32 6.50 17.05
CA THR A 320 13.30 5.72 17.76
C THR A 320 11.95 6.46 17.73
N PRO A 321 10.82 5.75 17.57
CA PRO A 321 9.51 6.35 17.66
C PRO A 321 9.25 6.93 19.05
N SER A 322 8.54 8.04 19.08
CA SER A 322 8.11 8.74 20.30
C SER A 322 6.60 8.96 20.26
N VAL A 323 5.98 9.09 21.42
CA VAL A 323 4.55 9.44 21.51
C VAL A 323 4.37 10.84 20.93
N ALA A 324 3.55 10.96 19.89
CA ALA A 324 3.22 12.22 19.23
C ALA A 324 2.11 12.95 19.98
N VAL A 325 1.08 12.21 20.39
CA VAL A 325 -0.03 12.70 21.21
C VAL A 325 -0.34 11.62 22.23
N ASP A 326 -0.24 11.96 23.52
CA ASP A 326 -0.66 11.05 24.58
C ASP A 326 -2.18 11.00 24.66
N LEU A 327 -2.75 9.82 24.39
CA LEU A 327 -4.21 9.62 24.40
C LEU A 327 -4.78 9.29 25.78
N SER A 328 -3.96 9.31 26.85
CA SER A 328 -4.41 9.04 28.21
C SER A 328 -5.55 9.97 28.67
N SER A 329 -5.61 11.20 28.16
CA SER A 329 -6.69 12.17 28.44
C SER A 329 -8.04 11.78 27.81
N PHE A 330 -8.04 10.90 26.81
CA PHE A 330 -9.25 10.34 26.19
C PHE A 330 -9.70 9.03 26.85
N ALA A 331 -9.04 8.60 27.93
CA ALA A 331 -9.36 7.34 28.58
C ALA A 331 -10.76 7.37 29.21
N ASN A 332 -11.53 6.31 29.00
CA ASN A 332 -12.84 6.13 29.60
C ASN A 332 -12.96 4.70 30.16
N ASN A 333 -13.31 4.56 31.44
CA ASN A 333 -13.39 3.26 32.14
C ASN A 333 -12.13 2.39 31.97
N GLY A 334 -10.95 3.01 31.97
CA GLY A 334 -9.68 2.32 31.78
C GLY A 334 -9.37 1.91 30.33
N GLN A 335 -10.23 2.24 29.37
CA GLN A 335 -9.96 2.01 27.94
C GLN A 335 -9.35 3.27 27.33
N ILE A 336 -8.24 3.11 26.60
CA ILE A 336 -7.63 4.18 25.80
C ILE A 336 -7.98 3.89 24.34
N PRO A 337 -8.53 4.86 23.59
CA PRO A 337 -9.03 4.61 22.25
C PRO A 337 -7.92 4.11 21.31
N PRO A 338 -8.20 3.07 20.49
CA PRO A 338 -7.28 2.64 19.44
C PRO A 338 -7.17 3.71 18.35
N VAL A 339 -5.98 3.86 17.76
CA VAL A 339 -5.78 4.68 16.56
C VAL A 339 -5.43 3.76 15.42
N THR A 340 -6.38 3.54 14.51
CA THR A 340 -6.25 2.60 13.39
C THR A 340 -6.14 3.28 12.02
N ALA A 341 -6.62 4.52 11.90
CA ALA A 341 -6.55 5.27 10.66
C ALA A 341 -5.24 6.05 10.54
N ALA A 342 -4.77 6.21 9.29
CA ALA A 342 -3.70 7.16 8.99
C ALA A 342 -4.15 8.59 9.37
N PRO A 343 -3.25 9.40 9.98
CA PRO A 343 -3.52 10.82 10.17
C PRO A 343 -3.55 11.56 8.83
N THR A 344 -4.11 12.76 8.83
CA THR A 344 -3.95 13.73 7.73
C THR A 344 -3.07 14.88 8.18
N PHE A 345 -2.34 15.46 7.24
CA PHE A 345 -1.49 16.63 7.47
C PHE A 345 -1.96 17.81 6.62
N SER A 346 -2.00 18.99 7.24
CA SER A 346 -2.23 20.27 6.56
C SER A 346 -1.33 21.32 7.19
N LYS A 347 -0.77 22.19 6.35
CA LYS A 347 0.01 23.35 6.75
C LYS A 347 -0.89 24.59 6.68
N ASP A 348 -0.89 25.43 7.70
CA ASP A 348 -1.64 26.69 7.65
C ASP A 348 -0.80 27.81 7.03
N GLU A 349 -1.35 29.01 6.91
CA GLU A 349 -0.62 30.16 6.33
C GLU A 349 0.61 30.60 7.14
N ASN A 350 0.74 30.19 8.40
CA ASN A 350 1.84 30.56 9.30
C ASN A 350 2.94 29.48 9.37
N GLY A 351 2.72 28.34 8.73
CA GLY A 351 3.68 27.25 8.65
C GLY A 351 3.36 26.11 9.60
#